data_AF-A0A7V7XED4-F1
#
_entry.id   AF-A0A7V7XED4-F1
#
_cell.length_a   1.000
_cell.length_b   1.000
_cell.length_c   1.000
_cell.angle_alpha   90.00
_cell.angle_beta   90.00
_cell.angle_gamma   90.00
#
_symmetry.space_group_name_H-M   'P 1'
#
loop_
_entity.id
_entity.type
_entity.pdbx_description
1 polymer ?
#
loop_
_entity_poly.entity_id
_entity_poly.type
_entity_poly.pdbx_seq_one_letter_code
_entity_poly.pdbx_strand_id
1 'polypeptide(L)'
;MSKKAADLLAALTLEEKALLCTGATPWLTVTVERLGLNSITVTDGPHGLRRLVDIERMRSESYPATCFPVAAALSASWNVDLLHEMGQRWVLMPSNSSRMYR
;
A
#
# COMPACT_ATOMS: atom_id res chain seq x y z
N MET A 1 -13.92 13.56 -12.62
CA MET A 1 -13.77 13.21 -11.18
C MET A 1 -15.05 12.56 -10.69
N SER A 2 -14.96 11.60 -9.77
CA SER A 2 -16.16 11.04 -9.11
C SER A 2 -16.92 12.17 -8.40
N LYS A 3 -18.24 12.23 -8.59
CA LYS A 3 -19.12 13.24 -7.95
C LYS A 3 -18.87 13.32 -6.44
N LYS A 4 -18.67 12.16 -5.81
CA LYS A 4 -18.37 12.01 -4.37
C LYS A 4 -17.07 12.71 -3.94
N ALA A 5 -16.03 12.69 -4.77
CA ALA A 5 -14.75 13.31 -4.43
C ALA A 5 -14.82 14.84 -4.47
N ALA A 6 -15.55 15.39 -5.45
CA ALA A 6 -15.77 16.83 -5.54
C ALA A 6 -16.59 17.36 -4.36
N ASP A 7 -17.62 16.63 -3.95
CA ASP A 7 -18.48 16.98 -2.80
C ASP A 7 -17.66 16.98 -1.49
N LEU A 8 -16.83 15.95 -1.28
CA LEU A 8 -15.91 15.88 -0.14
C LEU A 8 -14.89 17.03 -0.16
N LEU A 9 -14.32 17.33 -1.33
CA LEU A 9 -13.34 18.42 -1.49
C LEU A 9 -13.94 19.80 -1.17
N ALA A 10 -15.21 20.01 -1.52
CA ALA A 10 -15.93 21.23 -1.17
C ALA A 10 -16.22 21.32 0.33
N ALA A 11 -16.44 20.18 1.00
CA ALA A 11 -16.73 20.11 2.43
C ALA A 11 -15.48 20.21 3.35
N LEU A 12 -14.27 20.10 2.80
CA LEU A 12 -13.02 20.25 3.54
C LEU A 12 -12.69 21.71 3.86
N THR A 13 -12.18 21.98 5.07
CA THR A 13 -11.55 23.27 5.39
C THR A 13 -10.21 23.42 4.66
N LEU A 14 -9.63 24.62 4.69
CA LEU A 14 -8.31 24.85 4.11
C LEU A 14 -7.23 24.03 4.82
N GLU A 15 -7.31 23.93 6.14
CA GLU A 15 -6.40 23.17 6.99
C GLU A 15 -6.50 21.68 6.70
N GLU A 16 -7.72 21.14 6.59
CA GLU A 16 -7.92 19.72 6.24
C GLU A 16 -7.38 19.42 4.83
N LYS A 17 -7.52 20.34 3.87
CA LYS A 17 -6.90 20.21 2.53
C LYS A 17 -5.38 20.17 2.60
N ALA A 18 -4.78 21.06 3.37
CA ALA A 18 -3.32 21.12 3.53
C ALA A 18 -2.78 19.85 4.21
N LEU A 19 -3.46 19.35 5.25
CA LEU A 19 -3.06 18.14 5.96
C LEU A 19 -3.07 16.89 5.07
N LEU A 20 -4.05 16.77 4.16
CA LEU A 20 -4.13 15.65 3.22
C LEU A 20 -2.98 15.62 2.19
N CYS A 21 -2.19 16.69 2.06
CA CYS A 21 -0.98 16.71 1.25
C CYS A 21 0.26 16.14 1.98
N THR A 22 0.08 15.65 3.21
CA THR A 22 1.14 15.07 4.03
C THR A 22 0.69 13.72 4.61
N GLY A 23 1.66 12.85 4.89
CA GLY A 23 1.39 11.65 5.70
C GLY A 23 1.18 12.02 7.17
N ALA A 24 0.24 11.35 7.84
CA ALA A 24 0.12 11.41 9.30
C ALA A 24 1.34 10.74 9.96
N THR A 25 1.83 9.69 9.33
CA THR A 25 3.06 8.98 9.68
C THR A 25 3.82 8.67 8.38
N PRO A 26 5.00 8.04 8.42
CA PRO A 26 5.68 7.61 7.20
C PRO A 26 4.85 6.66 6.31
N TRP A 27 3.79 6.05 6.86
CA TRP A 27 3.03 4.99 6.18
C TRP A 27 1.50 5.15 6.24
N LEU A 28 0.99 6.20 6.87
CA LEU A 28 -0.44 6.45 7.04
C LEU A 28 -0.81 7.83 6.48
N THR A 29 -1.94 7.92 5.78
CA THR A 29 -2.52 9.22 5.41
C THR A 29 -3.26 9.85 6.60
N VAL A 30 -3.52 11.15 6.54
CA VAL A 30 -4.33 11.85 7.55
C VAL A 30 -5.81 11.43 7.49
N THR A 31 -6.42 11.27 8.65
CA THR A 31 -7.87 11.03 8.84
C THR A 31 -8.62 12.36 8.92
N VAL A 32 -9.82 12.44 8.33
CA VAL A 32 -10.77 13.55 8.53
C VAL A 32 -12.10 12.95 9.02
N GLU A 33 -12.21 12.75 10.34
CA GLU A 33 -13.30 12.02 10.99
C GLU A 33 -14.68 12.65 10.72
N ARG A 34 -14.77 13.98 10.73
CA ARG A 34 -16.00 14.74 10.47
C ARG A 34 -16.62 14.41 9.11
N LEU A 35 -15.80 14.07 8.11
CA LEU A 35 -16.22 13.70 6.76
C LEU A 35 -16.19 12.18 6.53
N GLY A 36 -15.88 11.38 7.56
CA GLY A 36 -15.74 9.93 7.46
C GLY A 36 -14.56 9.48 6.59
N LEU A 37 -13.53 10.31 6.42
CA LEU A 37 -12.33 9.94 5.67
C LEU A 37 -11.35 9.22 6.60
N ASN A 38 -11.24 7.91 6.43
CA ASN A 38 -10.32 7.07 7.19
C ASN A 38 -8.89 7.18 6.65
N SER A 39 -7.91 6.98 7.53
CA SER A 39 -6.51 6.82 7.13
C SER A 39 -6.33 5.63 6.20
N ILE A 40 -5.50 5.82 5.17
CA ILE A 40 -5.06 4.78 4.25
C ILE A 40 -3.63 4.39 4.64
N THR A 41 -3.41 3.09 4.77
CA THR A 41 -2.07 2.54 4.92
C THR A 41 -1.40 2.40 3.56
N VAL A 42 -0.20 2.96 3.43
CA VAL A 42 0.71 2.74 2.32
C VAL A 42 1.91 1.92 2.78
N THR A 43 2.52 1.19 1.86
CA THR A 43 3.64 0.30 2.14
C THR A 43 4.38 0.02 0.85
N ASP A 44 5.67 -0.31 0.96
CA ASP A 44 6.47 -0.79 -0.16
C ASP A 44 6.00 -2.18 -0.63
N GLY A 45 6.44 -2.68 -1.78
CA GLY A 45 7.50 -2.17 -2.66
C GLY A 45 7.38 -2.73 -4.07
N PRO A 46 8.42 -2.65 -4.93
CA PRO A 46 8.31 -2.94 -6.36
C PRO A 46 8.37 -4.43 -6.75
N HIS A 47 8.69 -5.33 -5.82
CA HIS A 47 8.86 -6.77 -6.07
C HIS A 47 8.33 -7.62 -4.90
N GLY A 48 7.24 -7.16 -4.28
CA GLY A 48 6.63 -7.80 -3.13
C GLY A 48 6.19 -6.80 -2.07
N LEU A 49 5.31 -7.25 -1.20
CA LEU A 49 4.72 -6.44 -0.14
C LEU A 49 5.66 -6.35 1.07
N ARG A 50 5.94 -5.15 1.56
CA ARG A 50 6.81 -4.90 2.73
C ARG A 50 6.03 -4.22 3.85
N ARG A 51 5.03 -4.93 4.38
CA ARG A 51 4.18 -4.45 5.48
C ARG A 51 4.92 -4.53 6.81
N LEU A 52 5.18 -3.39 7.43
CA LEU A 52 5.74 -3.31 8.78
C LEU A 52 4.74 -3.83 9.83
N VAL A 53 5.27 -4.49 10.86
CA VAL A 53 4.52 -4.87 12.07
C VAL A 53 4.17 -3.64 12.91
N ASP A 54 5.14 -2.72 13.08
CA ASP A 54 4.92 -1.42 13.72
C ASP A 54 4.85 -0.34 12.64
N ILE A 55 3.63 0.14 12.36
CA ILE A 55 3.38 1.09 11.27
C ILE A 55 3.63 2.56 11.63
N GLU A 56 3.92 2.84 12.90
CA GLU A 56 4.24 4.20 13.34
C GLU A 56 5.72 4.53 13.09
N ARG A 57 6.56 3.50 12.94
CA ARG A 57 8.01 3.64 12.77
C ARG A 57 8.42 3.64 11.31
N MET A 58 9.49 4.38 11.01
CA MET A 58 10.13 4.33 9.70
C MET A 58 10.73 2.94 9.37
N ARG A 59 11.20 2.21 10.39
CA ARG A 59 11.80 0.88 10.24
C ARG A 59 11.35 -0.04 11.36
N SER A 60 10.86 -1.22 11.00
CA SER A 60 10.56 -2.33 11.91
C SER A 60 10.70 -3.66 11.17
N GLU A 61 10.47 -4.76 11.87
CA GLU A 61 10.22 -6.05 11.22
C GLU A 61 8.99 -5.98 10.32
N SER A 62 9.02 -6.76 9.24
CA SER A 62 7.90 -6.87 8.29
C SER A 62 7.18 -8.19 8.50
N TYR A 63 5.88 -8.21 8.25
CA TYR A 63 5.14 -9.46 8.14
C TYR A 63 5.70 -10.31 6.98
N PRO A 64 5.69 -11.65 7.12
CA PRO A 64 6.08 -12.53 6.03
C PRO A 64 5.28 -12.26 4.75
N ALA A 65 5.98 -12.18 3.61
CA ALA A 65 5.40 -11.94 2.30
C ALA A 65 6.23 -12.66 1.21
N THR A 66 5.64 -12.85 0.03
CA THR A 66 6.35 -13.38 -1.13
C THR A 66 7.37 -12.36 -1.65
N CYS A 67 8.63 -12.78 -1.78
CA CYS A 67 9.68 -11.99 -2.44
C CYS A 67 9.76 -12.39 -3.91
N PHE A 68 9.37 -11.51 -4.82
CA PHE A 68 9.42 -11.74 -6.26
C PHE A 68 10.78 -11.33 -6.85
N PRO A 69 11.14 -11.82 -8.05
CA PRO A 69 12.32 -11.33 -8.75
C PRO A 69 12.26 -9.81 -8.96
N VAL A 70 13.42 -9.15 -8.86
CA VAL A 70 13.50 -7.70 -9.09
C VAL A 70 13.15 -7.34 -10.54
N ALA A 71 12.75 -6.09 -10.78
CA ALA A 71 12.32 -5.62 -12.11
C ALA A 71 13.34 -5.92 -13.22
N ALA A 72 14.65 -5.87 -12.94
CA ALA A 72 15.69 -6.21 -13.91
C ALA A 72 15.69 -7.69 -14.34
N ALA A 73 15.26 -8.61 -13.47
CA ALA A 73 15.09 -10.03 -13.81
C ALA A 73 13.75 -10.27 -14.50
N LEU A 74 12.68 -9.61 -14.03
CA LEU A 74 11.35 -9.71 -14.65
C LEU A 74 11.34 -9.17 -16.08
N SER A 75 12.07 -8.08 -16.37
CA SER A 75 12.15 -7.52 -17.72
C SER A 75 12.79 -8.49 -18.72
N ALA A 76 13.68 -9.38 -18.27
CA ALA A 76 14.26 -10.41 -19.11
C ALA A 76 13.23 -11.46 -19.58
N SER A 77 12.04 -11.53 -18.95
CA SER A 77 10.95 -12.39 -19.43
C SER A 77 10.24 -11.85 -20.67
N TRP A 78 10.29 -10.52 -20.89
CA TRP A 78 9.52 -9.82 -21.94
C TRP A 78 8.02 -10.20 -21.97
N ASN A 79 7.45 -10.57 -20.81
CA ASN A 79 6.11 -11.15 -20.73
C ASN A 79 5.19 -10.28 -19.85
N VAL A 80 4.36 -9.48 -20.49
CA VAL A 80 3.41 -8.57 -19.80
C VAL A 80 2.36 -9.35 -19.00
N ASP A 81 1.89 -10.49 -19.51
CA ASP A 81 0.89 -11.31 -18.83
C ASP A 81 1.46 -11.91 -17.53
N LEU A 82 2.73 -12.31 -17.54
CA LEU A 82 3.44 -12.76 -16.33
C LEU A 82 3.55 -11.64 -15.30
N LEU A 83 3.85 -10.41 -15.71
CA LEU A 83 3.89 -9.26 -14.80
C LEU A 83 2.50 -8.96 -14.20
N HIS A 84 1.45 -9.11 -15.00
CA HIS A 84 0.07 -8.95 -14.53
C HIS A 84 -0.30 -10.04 -13.52
N GLU A 85 0.01 -11.31 -13.80
CA GLU A 85 -0.19 -12.41 -12.86
C GLU A 85 0.58 -12.16 -11.56
N MET A 86 1.84 -11.75 -11.65
CA MET A 86 2.65 -11.42 -10.47
C MET A 86 1.96 -10.34 -9.62
N GLY A 87 1.47 -9.26 -10.24
CA GLY A 87 0.79 -8.17 -9.54
C GLY A 87 -0.46 -8.64 -8.78
N GLN A 88 -1.21 -9.59 -9.34
CA GLN A 88 -2.39 -10.18 -8.67
C GLN A 88 -2.03 -11.05 -7.45
N ARG A 89 -0.78 -11.49 -7.32
CA ARG A 89 -0.30 -12.35 -6.22
C ARG A 89 0.31 -11.57 -5.06
N TRP A 90 0.29 -10.24 -5.08
CA TRP A 90 0.83 -9.42 -3.99
C TRP A 90 -0.07 -9.52 -2.75
N VAL A 91 0.33 -10.37 -1.82
CA VAL A 91 -0.39 -10.63 -0.58
C VAL A 91 0.58 -10.94 0.55
N LEU A 92 0.17 -10.68 1.79
CA LEU A 92 0.88 -11.20 2.96
C LEU A 92 0.75 -12.72 2.99
N MET A 93 1.81 -13.39 3.42
CA MET A 93 1.72 -14.83 3.64
C MET A 93 0.76 -15.10 4.80
N PRO A 94 -0.15 -16.08 4.67
CA PRO A 94 -0.97 -16.52 5.79
C PRO A 94 -0.06 -16.91 6.96
N SER A 95 -0.45 -16.57 8.19
CA SER A 95 0.30 -16.89 9.42
C SER A 95 0.52 -18.40 9.65
N ASN A 96 -0.05 -19.26 8.80
CA ASN A 96 0.02 -20.72 8.87
C ASN A 96 0.59 -21.37 7.59
N SER A 97 1.44 -20.66 6.83
CA SER A 97 1.94 -21.12 5.53
C SER A 97 3.15 -22.07 5.63
N SER A 98 2.97 -23.24 6.26
CA SER A 98 3.86 -24.40 6.03
C SER A 98 3.55 -25.12 4.70
N ARG A 99 2.58 -24.64 3.92
CA ARG A 99 2.04 -25.31 2.73
C ARG A 99 2.39 -24.70 1.36
N MET A 100 3.06 -23.55 1.28
CA MET A 100 3.32 -22.90 -0.02
C MET A 100 4.68 -23.21 -0.67
N TYR A 101 5.52 -24.04 -0.03
CA TYR A 101 6.77 -24.54 -0.61
C TYR A 101 6.79 -26.07 -0.66
N ARG A 102 5.78 -26.67 -1.28
CA ARG A 102 5.83 -28.02 -1.85
C ARG A 102 5.26 -27.99 -3.26
#